data_AF-A0A1G5ENJ3-F1
#
_entry.id   AF-A0A1G5ENJ3-F1
#
_cell.length_a   1.000
_cell.length_b   1.000
_cell.length_c   1.000
_cell.angle_alpha   90.00
_cell.angle_beta   90.00
_cell.angle_gamma   90.00
#
_symmetry.space_group_name_H-M   'P 1'
#
loop_
_entity.id
_entity.type
_entity.pdbx_description
1 polymer ?
#
loop_
_entity_poly.entity_id
_entity_poly.type
_entity_poly.pdbx_seq_one_letter_code
_entity_poly.pdbx_strand_id
1 'polypeptide(L)'
;MKSFRTKKWLKGLMLAMLLIVGSTVFSASATEVQAATAGFKTINGKTYYIKSDGSKQKGWLTLGRYKYYFNTKTGVQVKGWMKVNGKYTYYFTKGKGVMTTGWMTDSKGHKRYFNPKTGKLTTGWVNYSKGRKRYFTKSGGIMATGWLTNSKGQKRYFYKTSGYMATKWVKNKSKNISYYFATSTGYMYTGLKTIDQKNYYFKSNGVMAVSTSVTVNGITYSIAANGVATAKTTKPNVNVGNGNVKIYDTRNSRYYTMVKEYKSHPGIANGKTSDEALLAALCESEAGDQGKIGMEAVALCVLNRTIKSDKEFPSTIRGVIYENIGSSTTPQYSVVRNGALLKRLNGQFENRTLAYQAAREAMTIFNKHVTSGKARTLSGFKQKDFNYMYFMMTSYFWNQNLNFNKVKYETYKGHTFFVDWV
;
A
#
# COMPACT_ATOMS: atom_id res chain seq x y z
N MET A 1 102.15 -18.86 -52.49
CA MET A 1 101.39 -18.56 -53.72
C MET A 1 99.90 -18.81 -53.47
N LYS A 2 99.10 -17.88 -53.97
CA LYS A 2 97.64 -17.69 -53.98
C LYS A 2 96.70 -18.87 -53.63
N SER A 3 95.67 -18.48 -52.86
CA SER A 3 94.24 -18.82 -52.98
C SER A 3 93.71 -20.14 -52.39
N PHE A 4 92.82 -20.04 -51.40
CA PHE A 4 91.36 -20.34 -51.48
C PHE A 4 90.72 -19.91 -50.14
N ARG A 5 89.86 -18.87 -50.11
CA ARG A 5 88.37 -18.94 -49.97
C ARG A 5 87.92 -19.83 -48.80
N THR A 6 87.12 -19.43 -47.79
CA THR A 6 86.01 -18.44 -47.76
C THR A 6 85.48 -18.21 -46.34
N LYS A 7 84.95 -16.99 -46.09
CA LYS A 7 83.87 -16.54 -45.16
C LYS A 7 84.15 -16.61 -43.63
N LYS A 8 84.45 -15.50 -42.92
CA LYS A 8 83.56 -14.40 -42.40
C LYS A 8 82.27 -14.95 -41.74
N TRP A 9 81.85 -14.62 -40.51
CA TRP A 9 82.14 -13.58 -39.49
C TRP A 9 81.30 -13.97 -38.23
N LEU A 10 81.85 -14.02 -37.00
CA LEU A 10 81.69 -13.02 -35.90
C LEU A 10 80.21 -12.67 -35.56
N LYS A 11 79.67 -12.70 -34.31
CA LYS A 11 80.13 -12.48 -32.91
C LYS A 11 79.07 -13.10 -31.97
N GLY A 12 79.42 -13.71 -30.83
CA GLY A 12 79.62 -13.07 -29.51
C GLY A 12 78.31 -13.09 -28.71
N LEU A 13 78.19 -13.44 -27.43
CA LEU A 13 79.05 -13.47 -26.24
C LEU A 13 78.47 -14.51 -25.27
N MET A 14 79.28 -15.38 -24.65
CA MET A 14 79.66 -15.28 -23.23
C MET A 14 78.53 -14.84 -22.28
N LEU A 15 78.07 -15.74 -21.40
CA LEU A 15 78.50 -15.71 -19.99
C LEU A 15 78.00 -16.98 -19.28
N ALA A 16 78.91 -17.91 -19.02
CA ALA A 16 78.75 -18.99 -18.06
C ALA A 16 79.97 -18.94 -17.14
N MET A 17 79.73 -18.87 -15.83
CA MET A 17 80.67 -19.25 -14.77
C MET A 17 79.81 -19.79 -13.62
N LEU A 18 79.83 -21.12 -13.37
CA LEU A 18 80.69 -21.80 -12.38
C LEU A 18 80.17 -21.54 -10.94
N LEU A 19 79.91 -22.47 -10.02
CA LEU A 19 80.26 -23.89 -9.76
C LEU A 19 79.18 -24.47 -8.80
N ILE A 20 78.75 -25.75 -8.92
CA ILE A 20 79.08 -26.93 -8.07
C ILE A 20 79.08 -26.59 -6.55
N VAL A 21 78.32 -27.21 -5.63
CA VAL A 21 78.25 -28.64 -5.26
C VAL A 21 76.99 -28.92 -4.41
N GLY A 22 76.39 -30.09 -4.61
CA GLY A 22 75.92 -30.90 -3.47
C GLY A 22 74.43 -31.02 -3.27
N SER A 23 73.81 -32.01 -3.93
CA SER A 23 72.88 -32.94 -3.28
C SER A 23 72.37 -33.95 -4.30
N THR A 24 72.79 -35.20 -4.16
CA THR A 24 72.15 -36.37 -4.75
C THR A 24 70.71 -36.44 -4.25
N VAL A 25 69.75 -36.14 -5.12
CA VAL A 25 68.33 -36.42 -4.87
C VAL A 25 67.93 -37.59 -5.74
N PHE A 26 67.40 -38.60 -5.06
CA PHE A 26 66.65 -39.73 -5.60
C PHE A 26 65.77 -39.34 -6.79
N SER A 27 65.76 -40.22 -7.78
CA SER A 27 64.90 -40.23 -8.95
C SER A 27 63.42 -40.13 -8.55
N ALA A 28 62.82 -38.95 -8.76
CA ALA A 28 61.41 -38.85 -9.07
C ALA A 28 61.32 -38.62 -10.57
N SER A 29 60.71 -39.56 -11.29
CA SER A 29 60.31 -39.37 -12.69
C SER A 29 59.51 -38.08 -12.78
N ALA A 30 60.11 -37.04 -13.36
CA ALA A 30 59.39 -35.85 -13.75
C ALA A 30 58.41 -36.29 -14.84
N THR A 31 57.17 -36.57 -14.45
CA THR A 31 56.06 -36.51 -15.40
C THR A 31 56.10 -35.10 -15.95
N GLU A 32 56.42 -34.97 -17.24
CA GLU A 32 56.18 -33.73 -17.97
C GLU A 32 54.70 -33.41 -17.83
N VAL A 33 54.35 -32.56 -16.85
CA VAL A 33 53.01 -32.00 -16.73
C VAL A 33 52.93 -31.00 -17.87
N GLN A 34 52.51 -31.49 -19.03
CA GLN A 34 52.09 -30.64 -20.12
C GLN A 34 51.09 -29.65 -19.54
N ALA A 35 51.50 -28.38 -19.40
CA ALA A 35 50.72 -27.36 -18.74
C ALA A 35 49.35 -27.30 -19.41
N ALA A 36 48.33 -27.81 -18.72
CA ALA A 36 46.98 -27.85 -19.28
C ALA A 36 46.53 -26.40 -19.42
N THR A 37 46.42 -25.91 -20.66
CA THR A 37 45.91 -24.56 -20.92
C THR A 37 44.53 -24.42 -20.26
N ALA A 38 44.42 -23.47 -19.34
CA ALA A 38 43.19 -23.25 -18.59
C ALA A 38 42.04 -22.95 -19.55
N GLY A 39 40.88 -23.58 -19.34
CA GLY A 39 39.78 -23.42 -20.28
C GLY A 39 38.60 -24.36 -20.09
N PHE A 40 37.57 -24.13 -20.90
CA PHE A 40 36.40 -24.99 -20.93
C PHE A 40 36.75 -26.32 -21.63
N LYS A 41 36.40 -27.44 -21.00
CA LYS A 41 36.48 -28.78 -21.61
C LYS A 41 35.16 -29.52 -21.44
N THR A 42 34.73 -30.21 -22.49
CA THR A 42 33.57 -31.11 -22.44
C THR A 42 34.09 -32.54 -22.39
N ILE A 43 33.71 -33.27 -21.34
CA ILE A 43 34.12 -34.67 -21.11
C ILE A 43 32.84 -35.46 -20.83
N ASN A 44 32.56 -36.49 -21.65
CA ASN A 44 31.36 -37.32 -21.55
C ASN A 44 30.06 -36.50 -21.45
N GLY A 45 29.92 -35.50 -22.32
CA GLY A 45 28.73 -34.62 -22.38
C GLY A 45 28.61 -33.60 -21.24
N LYS A 46 29.54 -33.56 -20.28
CA LYS A 46 29.56 -32.59 -19.18
C LYS A 46 30.62 -31.53 -19.41
N THR A 47 30.27 -30.26 -19.26
CA THR A 47 31.19 -29.14 -19.40
C THR A 47 31.86 -28.82 -18.06
N TYR A 48 33.17 -28.64 -18.07
CA TYR A 48 34.03 -28.27 -16.95
C TYR A 48 34.86 -27.06 -17.33
N TYR A 49 35.39 -26.34 -16.34
CA TYR A 49 36.51 -25.42 -16.55
C TYR A 49 37.74 -26.01 -15.86
N ILE A 50 38.77 -26.31 -16.63
CA ILE A 50 40.05 -26.82 -16.15
C ILE A 50 40.94 -25.61 -15.84
N LYS A 51 41.42 -25.52 -14.61
CA LYS A 51 42.35 -24.48 -14.17
C LYS A 51 43.76 -24.78 -14.70
N SER A 52 44.67 -23.82 -14.58
CA SER A 52 46.08 -23.98 -15.00
C SER A 52 46.81 -25.11 -14.27
N ASP A 53 46.39 -25.42 -13.04
CA ASP A 53 46.88 -26.55 -12.23
C ASP A 53 46.29 -27.91 -12.66
N GLY A 54 45.52 -27.96 -13.75
CA GLY A 54 44.86 -29.17 -14.25
C GLY A 54 43.59 -29.59 -13.48
N SER A 55 43.27 -28.95 -12.35
CA SER A 55 42.10 -29.29 -11.55
C SER A 55 40.82 -28.59 -12.04
N LYS A 56 39.66 -29.16 -11.68
CA LYS A 56 38.34 -28.65 -12.09
C LYS A 56 37.91 -27.46 -11.23
N GLN A 57 37.46 -26.38 -11.85
CA GLN A 57 36.79 -25.27 -11.17
C GLN A 57 35.54 -25.75 -10.43
N LYS A 58 35.35 -25.24 -9.22
CA LYS A 58 34.16 -25.45 -8.39
C LYS A 58 33.61 -24.10 -7.95
N GLY A 59 32.28 -23.99 -7.79
CA GLY A 59 31.64 -22.73 -7.40
C GLY A 59 31.70 -21.66 -8.50
N TRP A 60 31.75 -20.40 -8.08
CA TRP A 60 31.72 -19.25 -8.99
C TRP A 60 33.00 -19.11 -9.80
N LEU A 61 32.85 -18.74 -11.07
CA LEU A 61 33.95 -18.33 -11.94
C LEU A 61 33.56 -17.05 -12.67
N THR A 62 34.46 -16.08 -12.71
CA THR A 62 34.30 -14.85 -13.49
C THR A 62 35.38 -14.81 -14.56
N LEU A 63 34.97 -14.70 -15.83
CA LEU A 63 35.87 -14.54 -16.98
C LEU A 63 35.45 -13.28 -17.73
N GLY A 64 36.24 -12.21 -17.57
CA GLY A 64 35.86 -10.88 -18.02
C GLY A 64 34.50 -10.46 -17.44
N ARG A 65 33.55 -10.11 -18.31
CA ARG A 65 32.18 -9.73 -17.92
C ARG A 65 31.23 -10.90 -17.63
N TYR A 66 31.65 -12.14 -17.88
CA TYR A 66 30.79 -13.32 -17.77
C TYR A 66 31.00 -14.05 -16.45
N LYS A 67 29.90 -14.40 -15.79
CA LYS A 67 29.91 -15.23 -14.58
C LYS A 67 29.32 -16.59 -14.86
N TYR A 68 29.94 -17.62 -14.31
CA TYR A 68 29.56 -19.03 -14.42
C TYR A 68 29.50 -19.63 -13.02
N TYR A 69 28.82 -20.76 -12.89
CA TYR A 69 28.83 -21.54 -11.67
C TYR A 69 29.07 -23.01 -11.98
N PHE A 70 29.91 -23.65 -11.18
CA PHE A 70 30.26 -25.05 -11.29
C PHE A 70 29.84 -25.76 -10.00
N ASN A 71 29.26 -26.95 -10.13
CA ASN A 71 28.83 -27.75 -9.00
C ASN A 71 30.01 -27.95 -8.02
N THR A 72 29.80 -27.65 -6.75
CA THR A 72 30.87 -27.63 -5.74
C THR A 72 31.42 -29.02 -5.42
N LYS A 73 30.65 -30.09 -5.70
CA LYS A 73 31.09 -31.47 -5.51
C LYS A 73 31.78 -32.01 -6.77
N THR A 74 31.11 -31.90 -7.92
CA THR A 74 31.54 -32.58 -9.17
C THR A 74 32.32 -31.71 -10.15
N GLY A 75 32.29 -30.39 -10.00
CA GLY A 75 32.90 -29.44 -10.95
C GLY A 75 32.12 -29.27 -12.26
N VAL A 76 30.94 -29.89 -12.41
CA VAL A 76 30.13 -29.78 -13.63
C VAL A 76 29.52 -28.38 -13.72
N GLN A 77 29.62 -27.73 -14.88
CA GLN A 77 29.02 -26.43 -15.15
C GLN A 77 27.50 -26.46 -14.96
N VAL A 78 26.97 -25.51 -14.19
CA VAL A 78 25.54 -25.31 -14.01
C VAL A 78 24.96 -24.57 -15.22
N LYS A 79 23.89 -25.15 -15.78
CA LYS A 79 23.06 -24.56 -16.83
C LYS A 79 21.61 -24.56 -16.36
N GLY A 80 20.84 -23.55 -16.75
CA GLY A 80 19.46 -23.37 -16.30
C GLY A 80 19.35 -22.86 -14.87
N TRP A 81 18.31 -23.30 -14.16
CA TRP A 81 17.97 -22.80 -12.84
C TRP A 81 18.92 -23.31 -11.75
N MET A 82 19.37 -22.40 -10.89
CA MET A 82 20.10 -22.72 -9.67
C MET A 82 19.28 -22.32 -8.44
N LYS A 83 19.14 -23.25 -7.50
CA LYS A 83 18.54 -23.01 -6.20
C LYS A 83 19.61 -22.71 -5.15
N VAL A 84 19.33 -21.78 -4.26
CA VAL A 84 20.10 -21.52 -3.03
C VAL A 84 19.12 -21.65 -1.88
N ASN A 85 19.43 -22.48 -0.88
CA ASN A 85 18.55 -22.79 0.25
C ASN A 85 17.12 -23.15 -0.20
N GLY A 86 17.01 -24.03 -1.20
CA GLY A 86 15.73 -24.50 -1.75
C GLY A 86 15.00 -23.54 -2.68
N LYS A 87 15.46 -22.28 -2.85
CA LYS A 87 14.77 -21.24 -3.64
C LYS A 87 15.50 -20.93 -4.93
N TYR A 88 14.76 -20.83 -6.04
CA TYR A 88 15.30 -20.37 -7.33
C TYR A 88 15.92 -18.99 -7.17
N THR A 89 17.23 -18.89 -7.37
CA THR A 89 18.00 -17.67 -7.08
C THR A 89 18.73 -17.16 -8.31
N TYR A 90 19.31 -18.04 -9.12
CA TYR A 90 20.03 -17.67 -10.34
C TYR A 90 19.55 -18.48 -11.53
N TYR A 91 19.80 -17.98 -12.73
CA TYR A 91 19.63 -18.74 -13.96
C TYR A 91 20.88 -18.58 -14.84
N PHE A 92 21.34 -19.68 -15.41
CA PHE A 92 22.46 -19.75 -16.32
C PHE A 92 21.95 -20.13 -17.72
N THR A 93 22.43 -19.48 -18.77
CA THR A 93 21.94 -19.73 -20.14
C THR A 93 22.16 -21.18 -20.55
N LYS A 94 21.17 -21.78 -21.23
CA LYS A 94 21.25 -23.20 -21.63
C LYS A 94 22.39 -23.51 -22.60
N GLY A 95 22.75 -22.56 -23.45
CA GLY A 95 23.88 -22.71 -24.38
C GLY A 95 25.22 -22.65 -23.64
N LYS A 96 25.62 -21.43 -23.25
CA LYS A 96 26.96 -21.12 -22.76
C LYS A 96 27.13 -21.21 -21.23
N GLY A 97 26.05 -21.40 -20.46
CA GLY A 97 26.12 -21.45 -18.98
C GLY A 97 26.42 -20.10 -18.33
N VAL A 98 26.19 -18.99 -19.04
CA VAL A 98 26.43 -17.63 -18.53
C VAL A 98 25.31 -17.23 -17.59
N MET A 99 25.63 -16.68 -16.42
CA MET A 99 24.67 -16.14 -15.47
C MET A 99 23.82 -15.03 -16.11
N THR A 100 22.51 -15.15 -16.00
CA THR A 100 21.56 -14.17 -16.55
C THR A 100 21.39 -12.99 -15.62
N THR A 101 21.42 -11.80 -16.21
CA THR A 101 21.17 -10.51 -15.56
C THR A 101 20.14 -9.72 -16.38
N GLY A 102 19.36 -8.86 -15.73
CA GLY A 102 18.34 -8.07 -16.39
C GLY A 102 17.10 -8.88 -16.76
N TRP A 103 16.42 -8.49 -17.84
CA TRP A 103 15.19 -9.13 -18.29
C TRP A 103 15.44 -10.47 -18.96
N MET A 104 14.58 -11.43 -18.65
CA MET A 104 14.52 -12.71 -19.33
C MET A 104 13.07 -13.06 -19.62
N THR A 105 12.81 -13.60 -20.81
CA THR A 105 11.54 -14.25 -21.16
C THR A 105 11.82 -15.74 -21.34
N ASP A 106 11.07 -16.60 -20.64
CA ASP A 106 11.17 -18.04 -20.85
C ASP A 106 10.34 -18.52 -22.06
N SER A 107 10.45 -19.79 -22.42
CA SER A 107 9.73 -20.39 -23.55
C SER A 107 8.20 -20.38 -23.40
N LYS A 108 7.68 -20.13 -22.19
CA LYS A 108 6.24 -19.99 -21.92
C LYS A 108 5.80 -18.51 -21.95
N GLY A 109 6.69 -17.60 -22.36
CA GLY A 109 6.43 -16.17 -22.40
C GLY A 109 6.49 -15.47 -21.04
N HIS A 110 6.89 -16.16 -19.96
CA HIS A 110 6.97 -15.53 -18.65
C HIS A 110 8.19 -14.61 -18.57
N LYS A 111 7.94 -13.35 -18.25
CA LYS A 111 8.98 -12.35 -18.03
C LYS A 111 9.47 -12.37 -16.58
N ARG A 112 10.79 -12.37 -16.40
CA ARG A 112 11.47 -12.30 -15.10
C ARG A 112 12.55 -11.25 -15.14
N TYR A 113 12.95 -10.79 -13.97
CA TYR A 113 14.03 -9.82 -13.83
C TYR A 113 15.08 -10.34 -12.85
N PHE A 114 16.33 -10.31 -13.28
CA PHE A 114 17.49 -10.66 -12.48
C PHE A 114 18.27 -9.39 -12.19
N ASN A 115 18.65 -9.19 -10.93
CA ASN A 115 19.37 -8.00 -10.50
C ASN A 115 20.66 -7.85 -11.34
N PRO A 116 20.87 -6.71 -12.04
CA PRO A 116 22.01 -6.57 -12.94
C PRO A 116 23.40 -6.71 -12.30
N LYS A 117 23.52 -6.37 -11.01
CA LYS A 117 24.80 -6.43 -10.27
C LYS A 117 25.08 -7.83 -9.73
N THR A 118 24.05 -8.49 -9.21
CA THR A 118 24.19 -9.75 -8.46
C THR A 118 23.72 -10.98 -9.21
N GLY A 119 22.92 -10.82 -10.27
CA GLY A 119 22.26 -11.93 -10.98
C GLY A 119 21.13 -12.60 -10.21
N LYS A 120 20.77 -12.12 -9.01
CA LYS A 120 19.70 -12.72 -8.20
C LYS A 120 18.32 -12.47 -8.82
N LEU A 121 17.48 -13.49 -8.85
CA LEU A 121 16.08 -13.42 -9.28
C LEU A 121 15.30 -12.43 -8.41
N THR A 122 14.57 -11.53 -9.05
CA THR A 122 13.70 -10.55 -8.38
C THR A 122 12.35 -11.17 -8.07
N THR A 123 11.89 -11.01 -6.83
CA THR A 123 10.57 -11.43 -6.37
C THR A 123 9.93 -10.30 -5.55
N GLY A 124 8.60 -10.29 -5.44
CA GLY A 124 7.85 -9.29 -4.69
C GLY A 124 7.69 -7.95 -5.42
N TRP A 125 7.44 -6.90 -4.63
CA TRP A 125 7.22 -5.54 -5.14
C TRP A 125 8.53 -4.86 -5.51
N VAL A 126 8.53 -4.20 -6.66
CA VAL A 126 9.62 -3.34 -7.12
C VAL A 126 9.08 -1.97 -7.45
N ASN A 127 9.63 -0.94 -6.80
CA ASN A 127 9.29 0.45 -7.03
C ASN A 127 10.25 1.07 -8.06
N TYR A 128 9.70 1.89 -8.94
CA TYR A 128 10.41 2.63 -9.97
C TYR A 128 10.09 4.13 -9.83
N SER A 129 10.86 4.97 -10.52
CA SER A 129 10.64 6.42 -10.60
C SER A 129 9.19 6.78 -10.99
N LYS A 130 8.72 7.95 -10.55
CA LYS A 130 7.38 8.48 -10.84
C LYS A 130 6.24 7.58 -10.30
N GLY A 131 6.47 6.90 -9.17
CA GLY A 131 5.46 6.10 -8.47
C GLY A 131 5.07 4.79 -9.17
N ARG A 132 5.78 4.37 -10.21
CA ARG A 132 5.49 3.15 -10.95
C ARG A 132 5.92 1.92 -10.15
N LYS A 133 5.08 0.89 -10.12
CA LYS A 133 5.35 -0.34 -9.37
C LYS A 133 5.15 -1.57 -10.25
N ARG A 134 6.03 -2.57 -10.14
CA ARG A 134 5.81 -3.92 -10.67
C ARG A 134 5.73 -4.91 -9.52
N TYR A 135 5.09 -6.04 -9.75
CA TYR A 135 5.10 -7.17 -8.82
C TYR A 135 5.64 -8.41 -9.54
N PHE A 136 6.52 -9.14 -8.88
CA PHE A 136 7.04 -10.42 -9.33
C PHE A 136 6.57 -11.51 -8.36
N THR A 137 6.04 -12.62 -8.86
CA THR A 137 5.49 -13.68 -7.99
C THR A 137 6.56 -14.23 -7.04
N LYS A 138 6.17 -14.51 -5.80
CA LYS A 138 7.10 -15.06 -4.80
C LYS A 138 7.62 -16.46 -5.15
N SER A 139 6.81 -17.27 -5.84
CA SER A 139 7.12 -18.67 -6.16
C SER A 139 8.15 -18.82 -7.28
N GLY A 140 8.22 -17.87 -8.22
CA GLY A 140 9.04 -18.03 -9.42
C GLY A 140 9.52 -16.74 -10.08
N GLY A 141 9.31 -15.58 -9.44
CA GLY A 141 9.76 -14.29 -9.95
C GLY A 141 9.11 -13.89 -11.28
N ILE A 142 7.91 -14.39 -11.58
CA ILE A 142 7.18 -14.06 -12.81
C ILE A 142 6.57 -12.68 -12.64
N MET A 143 6.82 -11.77 -13.59
CA MET A 143 6.22 -10.44 -13.59
C MET A 143 4.70 -10.56 -13.73
N ALA A 144 3.96 -9.98 -12.79
CA ALA A 144 2.51 -9.94 -12.84
C ALA A 144 2.02 -9.09 -14.01
N THR A 145 1.02 -9.62 -14.71
CA THR A 145 0.30 -8.95 -15.80
C THR A 145 -1.18 -9.29 -15.69
N GLY A 146 -2.05 -8.38 -16.09
CA GLY A 146 -3.50 -8.57 -15.98
C GLY A 146 -4.00 -8.42 -14.54
N TRP A 147 -5.10 -9.10 -14.22
CA TRP A 147 -5.73 -9.06 -12.92
C TRP A 147 -4.98 -9.91 -11.89
N LEU A 148 -4.80 -9.35 -10.70
CA LEU A 148 -4.26 -10.07 -9.54
C LEU A 148 -5.16 -9.84 -8.33
N THR A 149 -5.60 -10.93 -7.71
CA THR A 149 -6.43 -10.91 -6.50
C THR A 149 -5.62 -11.43 -5.33
N ASN A 150 -5.65 -10.75 -4.19
CA ASN A 150 -5.01 -11.25 -2.97
C ASN A 150 -5.97 -12.12 -2.14
N SER A 151 -5.48 -12.71 -1.04
CA SER A 151 -6.28 -13.54 -0.13
C SER A 151 -7.46 -12.83 0.53
N LYS A 152 -7.50 -11.49 0.52
CA LYS A 152 -8.60 -10.67 1.03
C LYS A 152 -9.61 -10.29 -0.05
N GLY A 153 -9.52 -10.89 -1.25
CA GLY A 153 -10.39 -10.58 -2.38
C GLY A 153 -10.09 -9.24 -3.07
N GLN A 154 -9.05 -8.51 -2.65
CA GLN A 154 -8.72 -7.21 -3.20
C GLN A 154 -8.01 -7.37 -4.55
N LYS A 155 -8.54 -6.69 -5.57
CA LYS A 155 -8.07 -6.81 -6.96
C LYS A 155 -7.15 -5.65 -7.34
N ARG A 156 -6.07 -5.96 -8.05
CA ARG A 156 -5.20 -5.00 -8.75
C ARG A 156 -5.13 -5.36 -10.23
N TYR A 157 -4.78 -4.40 -11.06
CA TYR A 157 -4.50 -4.64 -12.47
C TYR A 157 -3.06 -4.24 -12.81
N PHE A 158 -2.38 -5.03 -13.64
CA PHE A 158 -1.05 -4.77 -14.15
C PHE A 158 -1.09 -4.73 -15.68
N TYR A 159 -0.57 -3.67 -16.30
CA TYR A 159 -0.59 -3.53 -17.76
C TYR A 159 0.19 -4.67 -18.42
N LYS A 160 -0.41 -5.35 -19.41
CA LYS A 160 0.18 -6.52 -20.07
C LYS A 160 1.59 -6.28 -20.61
N THR A 161 1.81 -5.14 -21.27
CA THR A 161 3.08 -4.82 -21.93
C THR A 161 4.18 -4.49 -20.91
N SER A 162 3.89 -3.58 -19.98
CA SER A 162 4.89 -3.00 -19.09
C SER A 162 5.00 -3.70 -17.74
N GLY A 163 3.97 -4.44 -17.31
CA GLY A 163 3.84 -5.00 -15.96
C GLY A 163 3.63 -3.96 -14.87
N TYR A 164 3.43 -2.67 -15.23
CA TYR A 164 3.18 -1.64 -14.23
C TYR A 164 1.77 -1.80 -13.64
N MET A 165 1.67 -1.64 -12.33
CA MET A 165 0.42 -1.60 -11.60
C MET A 165 -0.40 -0.37 -12.03
N ALA A 166 -1.68 -0.58 -12.34
CA ALA A 166 -2.62 0.48 -12.62
C ALA A 166 -2.97 1.28 -11.37
N THR A 167 -3.16 2.58 -11.56
CA THR A 167 -3.63 3.54 -10.56
C THR A 167 -4.55 4.54 -11.24
N LYS A 168 -5.47 5.14 -10.49
CA LYS A 168 -6.47 6.09 -10.98
C LYS A 168 -7.34 5.48 -12.09
N TRP A 169 -7.78 6.30 -13.04
CA TRP A 169 -8.64 5.89 -14.15
C TRP A 169 -7.95 4.96 -15.13
N VAL A 170 -8.60 3.83 -15.43
CA VAL A 170 -8.23 2.93 -16.52
C VAL A 170 -9.43 2.73 -17.42
N LYS A 171 -9.30 3.11 -18.69
CA LYS A 171 -10.35 3.00 -19.69
C LYS A 171 -9.98 1.93 -20.71
N ASN A 172 -10.89 0.99 -20.95
CA ASN A 172 -10.82 0.12 -22.11
C ASN A 172 -11.85 0.63 -23.12
N LYS A 173 -11.35 1.39 -24.11
CA LYS A 173 -12.16 2.06 -25.13
C LYS A 173 -12.97 1.07 -25.97
N SER A 174 -12.36 -0.06 -26.36
CA SER A 174 -13.01 -1.08 -27.20
C SER A 174 -14.27 -1.68 -26.55
N LYS A 175 -14.29 -1.79 -25.23
CA LYS A 175 -15.46 -2.32 -24.48
C LYS A 175 -16.30 -1.23 -23.83
N ASN A 176 -15.94 0.04 -24.02
CA ASN A 176 -16.50 1.19 -23.30
C ASN A 176 -16.61 0.98 -21.77
N ILE A 177 -15.58 0.37 -21.16
CA ILE A 177 -15.53 0.12 -19.70
C ILE A 177 -14.46 0.98 -19.04
N SER A 178 -14.79 1.50 -17.86
CA SER A 178 -13.86 2.26 -17.03
C SER A 178 -13.76 1.64 -15.65
N TYR A 179 -12.55 1.64 -15.09
CA TYR A 179 -12.23 1.24 -13.73
C TYR A 179 -11.51 2.40 -13.02
N TYR A 180 -11.58 2.41 -11.69
CA TYR A 180 -10.76 3.32 -10.89
C TYR A 180 -9.97 2.55 -9.83
N PHE A 181 -8.67 2.85 -9.73
CA PHE A 181 -7.74 2.18 -8.83
C PHE A 181 -7.14 3.18 -7.84
N ALA A 182 -7.00 2.80 -6.57
CA ALA A 182 -6.38 3.64 -5.55
C ALA A 182 -4.93 4.00 -5.91
N THR A 183 -4.51 5.24 -5.69
CA THR A 183 -3.14 5.67 -6.06
C THR A 183 -2.05 5.00 -5.22
N SER A 184 -2.28 4.83 -3.92
CA SER A 184 -1.28 4.28 -2.98
C SER A 184 -1.11 2.77 -3.13
N THR A 185 -2.23 2.07 -3.27
CA THR A 185 -2.30 0.60 -3.25
C THR A 185 -2.68 -0.01 -4.59
N GLY A 186 -3.13 0.72 -5.60
CA GLY A 186 -3.61 0.12 -6.85
C GLY A 186 -4.78 -0.84 -6.70
N TYR A 187 -5.48 -0.83 -5.56
CA TYR A 187 -6.70 -1.62 -5.41
C TYR A 187 -7.83 -1.01 -6.21
N MET A 188 -8.56 -1.86 -6.93
CA MET A 188 -9.76 -1.49 -7.69
C MET A 188 -10.87 -1.07 -6.73
N TYR A 189 -11.53 0.05 -7.02
CA TYR A 189 -12.71 0.49 -6.27
C TYR A 189 -13.98 -0.22 -6.75
N THR A 190 -14.89 -0.43 -5.79
CA THR A 190 -16.27 -0.88 -5.96
C THR A 190 -17.18 0.00 -5.11
N GLY A 191 -18.48 0.06 -5.42
CA GLY A 191 -19.45 0.90 -4.75
C GLY A 191 -19.40 2.38 -5.17
N LEU A 192 -20.09 3.22 -4.42
CA LEU A 192 -20.11 4.67 -4.62
C LEU A 192 -18.77 5.28 -4.18
N LYS A 193 -18.19 6.15 -5.01
CA LYS A 193 -16.94 6.83 -4.74
C LYS A 193 -16.93 8.25 -5.31
N THR A 194 -16.54 9.20 -4.48
CA THR A 194 -16.23 10.56 -4.92
C THR A 194 -14.81 10.64 -5.47
N ILE A 195 -14.67 11.15 -6.69
CA ILE A 195 -13.41 11.36 -7.41
C ILE A 195 -13.48 12.75 -8.03
N ASP A 196 -12.53 13.62 -7.71
CA ASP A 196 -12.48 14.99 -8.23
C ASP A 196 -13.83 15.74 -8.10
N GLN A 197 -14.42 15.68 -6.91
CA GLN A 197 -15.71 16.30 -6.54
C GLN A 197 -16.95 15.72 -7.25
N LYS A 198 -16.80 14.66 -8.05
CA LYS A 198 -17.90 13.97 -8.72
C LYS A 198 -18.09 12.59 -8.13
N ASN A 199 -19.34 12.18 -7.98
CA ASN A 199 -19.65 10.83 -7.52
C ASN A 199 -19.70 9.87 -8.71
N TYR A 200 -19.21 8.66 -8.51
CA TYR A 200 -19.26 7.57 -9.47
C TYR A 200 -19.65 6.30 -8.74
N TYR A 201 -20.35 5.41 -9.44
CA TYR A 201 -20.66 4.08 -8.90
C TYR A 201 -19.89 3.01 -9.68
N PHE A 202 -19.14 2.19 -8.97
CA PHE A 202 -18.42 1.05 -9.53
C PHE A 202 -19.13 -0.25 -9.12
N LYS A 203 -19.51 -1.07 -10.10
CA LYS A 203 -20.16 -2.36 -9.85
C LYS A 203 -19.25 -3.31 -9.06
N SER A 204 -19.76 -4.45 -8.61
CA SER A 204 -18.98 -5.47 -7.86
C SER A 204 -17.77 -6.01 -8.65
N ASN A 205 -17.85 -6.00 -9.99
CA ASN A 205 -16.74 -6.33 -10.88
C ASN A 205 -15.79 -5.14 -11.17
N GLY A 206 -16.03 -3.98 -10.54
CA GLY A 206 -15.25 -2.74 -10.65
C GLY A 206 -15.55 -1.88 -11.87
N VAL A 207 -16.43 -2.31 -12.77
CA VAL A 207 -16.81 -1.51 -13.94
C VAL A 207 -17.68 -0.34 -13.48
N MET A 208 -17.31 0.87 -13.87
CA MET A 208 -18.10 2.09 -13.65
C MET A 208 -19.47 1.94 -14.31
N ALA A 209 -20.54 2.26 -13.58
CA ALA A 209 -21.88 2.36 -14.13
C ALA A 209 -22.02 3.61 -15.02
N VAL A 210 -22.83 3.51 -16.07
CA VAL A 210 -23.16 4.59 -17.00
C VAL A 210 -24.61 4.44 -17.43
N SER A 211 -25.29 5.56 -17.71
CA SER A 211 -26.65 5.61 -18.25
C SER A 211 -27.65 4.70 -17.53
N THR A 212 -27.68 4.77 -16.20
CA THR A 212 -28.50 3.87 -15.36
C THR A 212 -28.86 4.53 -14.05
N SER A 213 -29.58 3.85 -13.17
CA SER A 213 -29.80 4.28 -11.79
C SER A 213 -29.35 3.21 -10.81
N VAL A 214 -28.81 3.61 -9.67
CA VAL A 214 -28.35 2.69 -8.62
C VAL A 214 -28.82 3.17 -7.26
N THR A 215 -29.27 2.26 -6.42
CA THR A 215 -29.66 2.57 -5.03
C THR A 215 -28.55 2.14 -4.09
N VAL A 216 -28.02 3.08 -3.31
CA VAL A 216 -26.97 2.83 -2.32
C VAL A 216 -27.46 3.38 -0.98
N ASN A 217 -27.60 2.50 0.02
CA ASN A 217 -28.08 2.85 1.36
C ASN A 217 -29.41 3.63 1.34
N GLY A 218 -30.37 3.23 0.49
CA GLY A 218 -31.68 3.87 0.36
C GLY A 218 -31.72 5.13 -0.50
N ILE A 219 -30.58 5.63 -0.98
CA ILE A 219 -30.52 6.79 -1.89
C ILE A 219 -30.40 6.29 -3.33
N THR A 220 -31.35 6.68 -4.18
CA THR A 220 -31.27 6.45 -5.63
C THR A 220 -30.38 7.49 -6.28
N TYR A 221 -29.37 7.06 -7.02
CA TYR A 221 -28.51 7.90 -7.84
C TYR A 221 -28.83 7.68 -9.32
N SER A 222 -29.09 8.77 -10.04
CA SER A 222 -29.09 8.78 -11.50
C SER A 222 -27.65 8.87 -11.99
N ILE A 223 -27.24 7.95 -12.87
CA ILE A 223 -25.90 7.85 -13.41
C ILE A 223 -25.91 8.28 -14.89
N ALA A 224 -25.26 9.40 -15.18
CA ALA A 224 -25.17 9.94 -16.53
C ALA A 224 -24.30 9.07 -17.46
N ALA A 225 -24.32 9.35 -18.77
CA ALA A 225 -23.51 8.63 -19.77
C ALA A 225 -21.99 8.75 -19.52
N ASN A 226 -21.55 9.84 -18.89
CA ASN A 226 -20.16 10.04 -18.47
C ASN A 226 -19.83 9.39 -17.10
N GLY A 227 -20.80 8.69 -16.49
CA GLY A 227 -20.67 7.99 -15.20
C GLY A 227 -20.90 8.85 -13.96
N VAL A 228 -21.15 10.15 -14.12
CA VAL A 228 -21.40 11.03 -12.97
C VAL A 228 -22.74 10.67 -12.33
N ALA A 229 -22.68 10.42 -11.01
CA ALA A 229 -23.80 10.03 -10.17
C ALA A 229 -24.39 11.25 -9.47
N THR A 230 -25.68 11.49 -9.67
CA THR A 230 -26.45 12.55 -9.00
C THR A 230 -27.53 11.90 -8.16
N ALA A 231 -27.59 12.21 -6.87
CA ALA A 231 -28.65 11.72 -6.01
C ALA A 231 -30.01 12.27 -6.48
N LYS A 232 -30.99 11.39 -6.64
CA LYS A 232 -32.38 11.75 -6.94
C LYS A 232 -33.09 11.96 -5.61
N THR A 233 -33.18 13.20 -5.15
CA THR A 233 -33.92 13.58 -3.94
C THR A 233 -35.28 14.17 -4.31
N THR A 234 -36.36 13.49 -3.93
CA THR A 234 -37.74 14.01 -4.00
C THR A 234 -38.09 14.94 -2.83
N LYS A 235 -37.15 15.16 -1.91
CA LYS A 235 -37.32 15.94 -0.68
C LYS A 235 -36.16 16.95 -0.56
N PRO A 236 -36.35 18.20 -1.03
CA PRO A 236 -35.31 19.22 -1.02
C PRO A 236 -35.03 19.73 0.40
N ASN A 237 -33.85 20.32 0.60
CA ASN A 237 -33.55 21.05 1.83
C ASN A 237 -34.46 22.26 1.97
N VAL A 238 -34.92 22.56 3.18
CA VAL A 238 -35.84 23.67 3.45
C VAL A 238 -35.16 24.70 4.35
N ASN A 239 -35.06 25.96 3.90
CA ASN A 239 -34.54 27.04 4.75
C ASN A 239 -35.53 27.39 5.86
N VAL A 240 -35.01 27.75 7.04
CA VAL A 240 -35.77 28.23 8.20
C VAL A 240 -35.44 29.70 8.45
N GLY A 241 -36.42 30.49 8.91
CA GLY A 241 -36.30 31.96 9.02
C GLY A 241 -35.15 32.48 9.90
N ASN A 242 -34.62 31.67 10.81
CA ASN A 242 -33.46 32.01 11.65
C ASN A 242 -32.09 31.68 11.02
N GLY A 243 -32.07 31.34 9.73
CA GLY A 243 -30.86 30.93 9.00
C GLY A 243 -30.55 29.44 9.06
N ASN A 244 -31.23 28.67 9.93
CA ASN A 244 -31.12 27.21 9.96
C ASN A 244 -31.65 26.58 8.66
N VAL A 245 -31.38 25.29 8.48
CA VAL A 245 -31.84 24.53 7.31
C VAL A 245 -32.30 23.14 7.72
N LYS A 246 -33.50 22.75 7.31
CA LYS A 246 -33.97 21.36 7.44
C LYS A 246 -33.36 20.53 6.30
N ILE A 247 -32.61 19.51 6.66
CA ILE A 247 -31.99 18.56 5.73
C ILE A 247 -32.75 17.24 5.80
N TYR A 248 -33.18 16.72 4.66
CA TYR A 248 -33.82 15.42 4.60
C TYR A 248 -32.77 14.31 4.70
N ASP A 249 -32.82 13.53 5.77
CA ASP A 249 -32.02 12.34 5.92
C ASP A 249 -32.73 11.17 5.28
N THR A 250 -32.17 10.67 4.18
CA THR A 250 -32.78 9.58 3.42
C THR A 250 -32.71 8.24 4.15
N ARG A 251 -31.68 7.99 4.97
CA ARG A 251 -31.58 6.72 5.72
C ARG A 251 -32.62 6.67 6.83
N ASN A 252 -32.84 7.80 7.51
CA ASN A 252 -33.78 7.89 8.61
C ASN A 252 -35.20 8.28 8.17
N SER A 253 -35.38 8.63 6.89
CA SER A 253 -36.65 9.05 6.27
C SER A 253 -37.33 10.24 6.97
N ARG A 254 -36.55 11.18 7.51
CA ARG A 254 -37.07 12.38 8.21
C ARG A 254 -36.19 13.60 8.00
N TYR A 255 -36.76 14.77 8.27
CA TYR A 255 -35.99 16.02 8.32
C TYR A 255 -35.33 16.20 9.69
N TYR A 256 -34.10 16.70 9.66
CA TYR A 256 -33.39 17.22 10.82
C TYR A 256 -33.05 18.68 10.60
N THR A 257 -33.15 19.49 11.64
CA THR A 257 -32.84 20.92 11.57
C THR A 257 -31.34 21.10 11.83
N MET A 258 -30.61 21.60 10.85
CA MET A 258 -29.21 21.99 10.99
C MET A 258 -29.11 23.47 11.35
N VAL A 259 -28.17 23.81 12.21
CA VAL A 259 -27.86 25.20 12.56
C VAL A 259 -27.29 25.96 11.36
N LYS A 260 -27.42 27.30 11.35
CA LYS A 260 -26.96 28.18 10.24
C LYS A 260 -25.51 27.94 9.83
N GLU A 261 -24.64 27.56 10.78
CA GLU A 261 -23.23 27.25 10.54
C GLU A 261 -23.03 26.10 9.55
N TYR A 262 -24.00 25.20 9.39
CA TYR A 262 -23.96 24.14 8.38
C TYR A 262 -23.77 24.70 6.96
N LYS A 263 -24.39 25.85 6.68
CA LYS A 263 -24.30 26.54 5.38
C LYS A 263 -23.08 27.43 5.29
N SER A 264 -22.67 28.10 6.37
CA SER A 264 -21.59 29.08 6.35
C SER A 264 -20.20 28.47 6.52
N HIS A 265 -20.07 27.34 7.22
CA HIS A 265 -18.77 26.71 7.42
C HIS A 265 -18.23 26.10 6.12
N PRO A 266 -16.92 26.27 5.86
CA PRO A 266 -16.33 25.94 4.57
C PRO A 266 -16.42 24.43 4.30
N GLY A 267 -17.02 24.11 3.16
CA GLY A 267 -17.06 22.76 2.63
C GLY A 267 -18.08 21.81 3.30
N ILE A 268 -18.90 22.30 4.24
CA ILE A 268 -19.85 21.45 4.97
C ILE A 268 -21.09 21.15 4.14
N ALA A 269 -21.89 22.17 3.78
CA ALA A 269 -23.13 21.97 3.03
C ALA A 269 -22.92 21.34 1.64
N ASN A 270 -21.81 21.67 0.97
CA ASN A 270 -21.49 21.14 -0.36
C ASN A 270 -20.64 19.85 -0.32
N GLY A 271 -20.30 19.35 0.87
CA GLY A 271 -19.52 18.12 1.05
C GLY A 271 -18.06 18.17 0.59
N LYS A 272 -17.50 19.37 0.32
CA LYS A 272 -16.07 19.52 -0.02
C LYS A 272 -15.16 19.12 1.15
N THR A 273 -15.61 19.35 2.38
CA THR A 273 -14.92 18.88 3.60
C THR A 273 -15.28 17.42 3.83
N SER A 274 -14.28 16.55 3.75
CA SER A 274 -14.45 15.12 4.02
C SER A 274 -14.84 14.86 5.47
N ASP A 275 -15.57 13.77 5.73
CA ASP A 275 -15.95 13.36 7.08
C ASP A 275 -14.75 13.14 8.02
N GLU A 276 -13.61 12.63 7.50
CA GLU A 276 -12.36 12.50 8.27
C GLU A 276 -11.85 13.88 8.75
N ALA A 277 -11.83 14.85 7.85
CA ALA A 277 -11.39 16.21 8.17
C ALA A 277 -12.33 16.92 9.15
N LEU A 278 -13.65 16.72 9.00
CA LEU A 278 -14.65 17.28 9.92
C LEU A 278 -14.53 16.65 11.32
N LEU A 279 -14.39 15.32 11.40
CA LEU A 279 -14.16 14.64 12.67
C LEU A 279 -12.86 15.10 13.32
N ALA A 280 -11.75 15.18 12.57
CA ALA A 280 -10.48 15.66 13.11
C ALA A 280 -10.62 17.08 13.69
N ALA A 281 -11.30 17.98 12.97
CA ALA A 281 -11.53 19.35 13.41
C ALA A 281 -12.40 19.42 14.68
N LEU A 282 -13.47 18.63 14.75
CA LEU A 282 -14.32 18.53 15.95
C LEU A 282 -13.54 17.97 17.14
N CYS A 283 -12.84 16.85 16.97
CA CYS A 283 -12.20 16.15 18.07
C CYS A 283 -11.08 16.96 18.70
N GLU A 284 -10.30 17.69 17.90
CA GLU A 284 -9.29 18.60 18.48
C GLU A 284 -9.95 19.79 19.21
N SER A 285 -11.08 20.29 18.69
CA SER A 285 -11.81 21.38 19.32
C SER A 285 -12.45 20.99 20.66
N GLU A 286 -12.92 19.74 20.78
CA GLU A 286 -13.61 19.22 21.98
C GLU A 286 -12.67 18.54 22.98
N ALA A 287 -11.59 17.89 22.51
CA ALA A 287 -10.78 17.01 23.35
C ALA A 287 -9.28 16.99 22.97
N GLY A 288 -8.76 18.08 22.37
CA GLY A 288 -7.35 18.18 21.99
C GLY A 288 -6.39 18.00 23.18
N ASP A 289 -6.76 18.55 24.34
CA ASP A 289 -6.04 18.45 25.62
C ASP A 289 -6.11 17.04 26.26
N GLN A 290 -7.07 16.22 25.84
CA GLN A 290 -7.20 14.84 26.30
C GLN A 290 -6.24 13.88 25.56
N GLY A 291 -5.57 14.35 24.51
CA GLY A 291 -4.69 13.57 23.65
C GLY A 291 -5.45 12.61 22.72
N LYS A 292 -4.69 11.78 21.98
CA LYS A 292 -5.23 10.93 20.91
C LYS A 292 -6.44 10.07 21.33
N ILE A 293 -6.33 9.37 22.46
CA ILE A 293 -7.40 8.47 22.94
C ILE A 293 -8.68 9.23 23.28
N GLY A 294 -8.57 10.42 23.89
CA GLY A 294 -9.75 11.26 24.19
C GLY A 294 -10.42 11.76 22.91
N MET A 295 -9.63 12.17 21.92
CA MET A 295 -10.13 12.53 20.59
C MET A 295 -10.80 11.33 19.88
N GLU A 296 -10.27 10.12 20.02
CA GLU A 296 -10.88 8.90 19.48
C GLU A 296 -12.23 8.58 20.14
N ALA A 297 -12.32 8.76 21.46
CA ALA A 297 -13.53 8.57 22.23
C ALA A 297 -14.64 9.56 21.78
N VAL A 298 -14.31 10.84 21.62
CA VAL A 298 -15.23 11.86 21.08
C VAL A 298 -15.69 11.50 19.66
N ALA A 299 -14.76 11.12 18.78
CA ALA A 299 -15.09 10.68 17.42
C ALA A 299 -16.05 9.47 17.43
N LEU A 300 -15.82 8.50 18.31
CA LEU A 300 -16.69 7.32 18.43
C LEU A 300 -18.08 7.68 18.93
N CYS A 301 -18.25 8.62 19.85
CA CYS A 301 -19.58 9.10 20.25
C CYS A 301 -20.36 9.69 19.07
N VAL A 302 -19.71 10.55 18.28
CA VAL A 302 -20.32 11.12 17.06
C VAL A 302 -20.74 10.01 16.09
N LEU A 303 -19.84 9.06 15.84
CA LEU A 303 -20.08 7.93 14.93
C LEU A 303 -21.20 7.02 15.42
N ASN A 304 -21.23 6.70 16.72
CA ASN A 304 -22.26 5.87 17.34
C ASN A 304 -23.66 6.47 17.18
N ARG A 305 -23.80 7.80 17.28
CA ARG A 305 -25.07 8.49 17.03
C ARG A 305 -25.60 8.28 15.60
N THR A 306 -24.72 8.15 14.60
CA THR A 306 -25.14 7.94 13.19
C THR A 306 -25.82 6.60 12.92
N ILE A 307 -25.78 5.66 13.86
CA ILE A 307 -26.41 4.33 13.75
C ILE A 307 -27.45 4.07 14.84
N LYS A 308 -27.86 5.10 15.59
CA LYS A 308 -28.85 4.93 16.66
C LYS A 308 -30.20 4.51 16.07
N SER A 309 -30.75 3.41 16.59
CA SER A 309 -31.87 2.70 15.97
C SER A 309 -33.19 3.47 15.99
N ASP A 310 -33.41 4.31 17.01
CA ASP A 310 -34.60 5.14 17.13
C ASP A 310 -34.55 6.43 16.30
N LYS A 311 -33.44 6.66 15.57
CA LYS A 311 -33.28 7.80 14.66
C LYS A 311 -33.47 9.13 15.39
N GLU A 312 -33.01 9.20 16.64
CA GLU A 312 -32.88 10.45 17.38
C GLU A 312 -31.94 11.41 16.63
N PHE A 313 -30.85 10.89 16.08
CA PHE A 313 -29.82 11.66 15.39
C PHE A 313 -29.80 11.42 13.87
N PRO A 314 -29.27 12.38 13.09
CA PRO A 314 -28.94 12.19 11.68
C PRO A 314 -28.00 11.01 11.45
N SER A 315 -28.17 10.34 10.33
CA SER A 315 -27.36 9.20 9.88
C SER A 315 -26.00 9.58 9.31
N THR A 316 -25.66 10.88 9.29
CA THR A 316 -24.41 11.40 8.75
C THR A 316 -23.63 12.15 9.83
N ILE A 317 -22.30 12.05 9.79
CA ILE A 317 -21.40 12.74 10.74
C ILE A 317 -21.68 14.25 10.76
N ARG A 318 -21.75 14.88 9.58
CA ARG A 318 -22.07 16.30 9.48
C ARG A 318 -23.46 16.64 10.00
N GLY A 319 -24.43 15.75 9.83
CA GLY A 319 -25.75 15.90 10.41
C GLY A 319 -25.67 15.92 11.93
N VAL A 320 -25.05 14.90 12.54
CA VAL A 320 -24.88 14.82 14.01
C VAL A 320 -24.18 16.06 14.57
N ILE A 321 -23.15 16.56 13.90
CA ILE A 321 -22.36 17.70 14.40
C ILE A 321 -23.14 19.01 14.33
N TYR A 322 -23.92 19.23 13.27
CA TYR A 322 -24.63 20.49 13.04
C TYR A 322 -26.11 20.45 13.42
N GLU A 323 -26.61 19.33 13.92
CA GLU A 323 -28.00 19.20 14.34
C GLU A 323 -28.32 20.17 15.48
N ASN A 324 -29.49 20.80 15.34
CA ASN A 324 -30.13 21.57 16.38
C ASN A 324 -31.01 20.64 17.23
N ILE A 325 -30.57 20.29 18.44
CA ILE A 325 -31.30 19.37 19.33
C ILE A 325 -32.22 20.17 20.26
N GLY A 326 -33.53 19.93 20.16
CA GLY A 326 -34.57 20.49 21.04
C GLY A 326 -35.20 21.82 20.60
N SER A 327 -35.96 22.43 21.52
CA SER A 327 -36.59 23.75 21.39
C SER A 327 -35.60 24.92 21.49
N SER A 328 -34.35 24.63 21.89
CA SER A 328 -33.29 25.62 21.88
C SER A 328 -32.80 25.85 20.45
N THR A 329 -32.38 27.07 20.17
CA THR A 329 -31.67 27.37 18.93
C THR A 329 -30.24 26.85 18.96
N THR A 330 -29.79 26.00 19.90
CA THR A 330 -28.37 25.63 20.07
C THR A 330 -28.00 24.26 19.48
N PRO A 331 -26.83 24.12 18.81
CA PRO A 331 -26.36 22.84 18.32
C PRO A 331 -25.84 22.01 19.49
N GLN A 332 -25.77 20.70 19.30
CA GLN A 332 -25.23 19.81 20.34
C GLN A 332 -23.78 20.13 20.74
N TYR A 333 -22.97 20.63 19.81
CA TYR A 333 -21.55 20.91 20.00
C TYR A 333 -21.30 22.42 20.03
N SER A 334 -20.92 22.95 21.18
CA SER A 334 -20.69 24.39 21.36
C SER A 334 -19.60 24.93 20.44
N VAL A 335 -18.62 24.08 20.08
CA VAL A 335 -17.51 24.42 19.17
C VAL A 335 -17.94 24.80 17.76
N VAL A 336 -19.15 24.39 17.36
CA VAL A 336 -19.75 24.79 16.09
C VAL A 336 -19.99 26.30 16.04
N ARG A 337 -20.23 26.95 17.19
CA ARG A 337 -20.62 28.37 17.26
C ARG A 337 -19.61 29.29 17.89
N ASN A 338 -18.80 28.80 18.82
CA ASN A 338 -17.79 29.62 19.48
C ASN A 338 -16.55 29.89 18.60
N GLY A 339 -16.56 29.41 17.35
CA GLY A 339 -15.47 29.59 16.37
C GLY A 339 -14.34 28.56 16.45
N ALA A 340 -14.31 27.70 17.46
CA ALA A 340 -13.24 26.69 17.61
C ALA A 340 -13.24 25.69 16.44
N LEU A 341 -14.42 25.18 16.05
CA LEU A 341 -14.52 24.28 14.89
C LEU A 341 -14.14 25.00 13.60
N LEU A 342 -14.63 26.22 13.39
CA LEU A 342 -14.33 27.01 12.19
C LEU A 342 -12.82 27.27 12.05
N LYS A 343 -12.14 27.57 13.15
CA LYS A 343 -10.68 27.72 13.21
C LYS A 343 -9.96 26.48 12.66
N ARG A 344 -10.36 25.28 13.10
CA ARG A 344 -9.79 24.01 12.61
C ARG A 344 -10.17 23.71 11.17
N LEU A 345 -11.40 24.00 10.75
CA LEU A 345 -11.83 23.86 9.36
C LEU A 345 -11.01 24.76 8.40
N ASN A 346 -10.54 25.90 8.88
CA ASN A 346 -9.61 26.80 8.18
C ASN A 346 -8.13 26.36 8.26
N GLY A 347 -7.86 25.19 8.84
CA GLY A 347 -6.53 24.58 8.89
C GLY A 347 -5.69 24.96 10.11
N GLN A 348 -6.21 25.75 11.05
CA GLN A 348 -5.51 26.16 12.26
C GLN A 348 -5.68 25.12 13.38
N PHE A 349 -4.95 24.02 13.27
CA PHE A 349 -4.89 22.97 14.27
C PHE A 349 -3.74 23.21 15.25
N GLU A 350 -3.88 22.75 16.49
CA GLU A 350 -2.77 22.68 17.45
C GLU A 350 -1.88 21.47 17.17
N ASN A 351 -2.47 20.31 16.92
CA ASN A 351 -1.79 19.09 16.49
C ASN A 351 -2.60 18.35 15.41
N ARG A 352 -2.52 18.87 14.19
CA ARG A 352 -3.22 18.34 13.02
C ARG A 352 -2.98 16.85 12.81
N THR A 353 -1.74 16.41 12.94
CA THR A 353 -1.36 15.01 12.69
C THR A 353 -2.09 14.08 13.66
N LEU A 354 -2.08 14.43 14.95
CA LEU A 354 -2.73 13.63 15.99
C LEU A 354 -4.25 13.61 15.84
N ALA A 355 -4.86 14.75 15.52
CA ALA A 355 -6.30 14.86 15.30
C ALA A 355 -6.79 13.99 14.13
N TYR A 356 -6.07 14.02 13.00
CA TYR A 356 -6.40 13.16 11.84
C TYR A 356 -6.14 11.69 12.12
N GLN A 357 -5.11 11.37 12.89
CA GLN A 357 -4.85 10.00 13.30
C GLN A 357 -6.00 9.45 14.16
N ALA A 358 -6.43 10.22 15.18
CA ALA A 358 -7.56 9.86 16.04
C ALA A 358 -8.85 9.64 15.23
N ALA A 359 -9.21 10.60 14.36
CA ALA A 359 -10.40 10.47 13.52
C ALA A 359 -10.36 9.21 12.65
N ARG A 360 -9.22 8.92 12.01
CA ARG A 360 -9.08 7.75 11.12
C ARG A 360 -9.14 6.42 11.88
N GLU A 361 -8.57 6.37 13.07
CA GLU A 361 -8.60 5.17 13.92
C GLU A 361 -10.02 4.92 14.44
N ALA A 362 -10.72 5.95 14.93
CA ALA A 362 -12.13 5.86 15.33
C ALA A 362 -13.03 5.42 14.18
N MET A 363 -12.89 6.02 12.98
CA MET A 363 -13.61 5.58 11.78
C MET A 363 -13.30 4.13 11.43
N THR A 364 -12.07 3.66 11.64
CA THR A 364 -11.67 2.27 11.38
C THR A 364 -12.35 1.32 12.38
N ILE A 365 -12.38 1.67 13.66
CA ILE A 365 -13.06 0.91 14.71
C ILE A 365 -14.55 0.82 14.39
N PHE A 366 -15.20 1.96 14.15
CA PHE A 366 -16.61 2.04 13.79
C PHE A 366 -16.95 1.27 12.51
N ASN A 367 -16.14 1.40 11.46
CA ASN A 367 -16.38 0.68 10.20
C ASN A 367 -16.36 -0.83 10.41
N LYS A 368 -15.43 -1.36 11.20
CA LYS A 368 -15.41 -2.80 11.53
C LYS A 368 -16.69 -3.22 12.25
N HIS A 369 -17.19 -2.39 13.17
CA HIS A 369 -18.45 -2.65 13.86
C HIS A 369 -19.61 -2.76 12.88
N VAL A 370 -19.85 -1.72 12.07
CA VAL A 370 -21.00 -1.70 11.14
C VAL A 370 -20.90 -2.76 10.04
N THR A 371 -19.70 -3.15 9.61
CA THR A 371 -19.55 -4.16 8.53
C THR A 371 -19.50 -5.61 9.02
N SER A 372 -19.13 -5.85 10.29
CA SER A 372 -18.84 -7.21 10.76
C SER A 372 -19.28 -7.51 12.19
N GLY A 373 -20.03 -6.60 12.83
CA GLY A 373 -20.51 -6.76 14.20
C GLY A 373 -19.40 -6.72 15.27
N LYS A 374 -18.17 -6.35 14.90
CA LYS A 374 -17.05 -6.32 15.85
C LYS A 374 -17.27 -5.26 16.93
N ALA A 375 -16.90 -5.58 18.17
CA ALA A 375 -16.92 -4.65 19.28
C ALA A 375 -15.99 -3.44 19.02
N ARG A 376 -16.44 -2.24 19.40
CA ARG A 376 -15.71 -0.97 19.31
C ARG A 376 -14.72 -0.89 20.46
N THR A 377 -13.58 -1.56 20.31
CA THR A 377 -12.53 -1.60 21.32
C THR A 377 -11.66 -0.34 21.23
N LEU A 378 -11.53 0.39 22.34
CA LEU A 378 -10.70 1.59 22.46
C LEU A 378 -9.76 1.45 23.66
N SER A 379 -8.47 1.65 23.44
CA SER A 379 -7.46 1.59 24.53
C SER A 379 -7.71 2.70 25.55
N GLY A 380 -7.59 2.38 26.84
CA GLY A 380 -7.81 3.35 27.92
C GLY A 380 -9.26 3.38 28.45
N PHE A 381 -10.16 2.61 27.85
CA PHE A 381 -11.52 2.38 28.35
C PHE A 381 -11.67 0.91 28.80
N LYS A 382 -12.36 0.71 29.92
CA LYS A 382 -12.67 -0.59 30.53
C LYS A 382 -13.79 -1.30 29.77
N GLN A 383 -14.70 -0.54 29.16
CA GLN A 383 -15.82 -1.13 28.45
C GLN A 383 -15.38 -1.90 27.19
N LYS A 384 -15.84 -3.16 27.06
CA LYS A 384 -15.46 -4.04 25.95
C LYS A 384 -15.96 -3.58 24.58
N ASP A 385 -17.10 -2.89 24.55
CA ASP A 385 -17.67 -2.28 23.34
C ASP A 385 -18.03 -0.82 23.64
N PHE A 386 -17.27 0.12 23.12
CA PHE A 386 -17.48 1.57 23.30
C PHE A 386 -18.78 2.00 22.60
N ASN A 387 -19.90 1.89 23.31
CA ASN A 387 -21.24 2.25 22.82
C ASN A 387 -21.74 3.59 23.38
N TYR A 388 -20.88 4.36 24.04
CA TYR A 388 -21.21 5.68 24.55
C TYR A 388 -21.67 6.60 23.43
N MET A 389 -22.74 7.33 23.68
CA MET A 389 -23.36 8.25 22.74
C MET A 389 -23.03 9.69 23.09
N TYR A 390 -22.77 9.98 24.36
CA TYR A 390 -22.59 11.33 24.89
C TYR A 390 -21.26 11.48 25.59
N PHE A 391 -20.79 12.72 25.65
CA PHE A 391 -19.63 13.11 26.43
C PHE A 391 -19.80 14.57 26.90
N MET A 392 -19.12 14.92 27.98
CA MET A 392 -18.95 16.29 28.46
C MET A 392 -17.76 16.35 29.43
N MET A 393 -17.36 17.56 29.84
CA MET A 393 -16.39 17.68 30.93
C MET A 393 -16.96 17.05 32.21
N THR A 394 -16.11 16.33 32.94
CA THR A 394 -16.52 15.58 34.14
C THR A 394 -17.17 16.49 35.19
N SER A 395 -16.72 17.73 35.32
CA SER A 395 -17.34 18.72 36.22
C SER A 395 -18.78 19.03 35.86
N TYR A 396 -19.13 19.09 34.57
CA TYR A 396 -20.51 19.31 34.13
C TYR A 396 -21.38 18.06 34.26
N PHE A 397 -20.79 16.87 34.10
CA PHE A 397 -21.52 15.60 34.18
C PHE A 397 -22.21 15.41 35.54
N TRP A 398 -21.52 15.72 36.63
CA TRP A 398 -22.07 15.58 37.98
C TRP A 398 -23.15 16.62 38.31
N ASN A 399 -23.27 17.68 37.50
CA ASN A 399 -24.31 18.69 37.65
C ASN A 399 -25.55 18.39 36.79
N GLN A 400 -25.55 17.31 36.00
CA GLN A 400 -26.72 16.93 35.21
C GLN A 400 -27.76 16.24 36.09
N ASN A 401 -29.03 16.43 35.73
CA ASN A 401 -30.16 15.73 36.36
C ASN A 401 -30.28 14.28 35.84
N LEU A 402 -29.23 13.47 36.07
CA LEU A 402 -29.14 12.08 35.67
C LEU A 402 -29.40 11.15 36.85
N ASN A 403 -29.97 9.98 36.57
CA ASN A 403 -30.02 8.89 37.52
C ASN A 403 -28.67 8.16 37.53
N PHE A 404 -27.77 8.59 38.42
CA PHE A 404 -26.42 8.02 38.55
C PHE A 404 -26.37 6.53 38.92
N ASN A 405 -27.50 5.95 39.38
CA ASN A 405 -27.61 4.51 39.63
C ASN A 405 -27.92 3.69 38.36
N LYS A 406 -28.40 4.35 37.29
CA LYS A 406 -28.80 3.70 36.03
C LYS A 406 -27.91 4.05 34.86
N VAL A 407 -27.44 5.30 34.80
CA VAL A 407 -26.62 5.77 33.70
C VAL A 407 -25.31 4.99 33.62
N LYS A 408 -25.01 4.45 32.44
CA LYS A 408 -23.72 3.81 32.20
C LYS A 408 -22.75 4.86 31.69
N TYR A 409 -21.65 5.02 32.41
CA TYR A 409 -20.64 6.01 32.09
C TYR A 409 -19.23 5.49 32.34
N GLU A 410 -18.25 6.13 31.72
CA GLU A 410 -16.84 5.95 32.00
C GLU A 410 -16.11 7.30 31.86
N THR A 411 -15.20 7.58 32.80
CA THR A 411 -14.42 8.81 32.80
C THR A 411 -13.03 8.53 32.27
N TYR A 412 -12.59 9.34 31.31
CA TYR A 412 -11.24 9.35 30.78
C TYR A 412 -10.69 10.76 30.90
N LYS A 413 -9.67 10.91 31.76
CA LYS A 413 -9.07 12.21 32.11
C LYS A 413 -10.16 13.22 32.54
N GLY A 414 -10.29 14.35 31.85
CA GLY A 414 -11.24 15.41 32.20
C GLY A 414 -12.64 15.25 31.59
N HIS A 415 -12.91 14.15 30.88
CA HIS A 415 -14.18 13.91 30.19
C HIS A 415 -14.89 12.67 30.70
N THR A 416 -16.20 12.76 30.82
CA THR A 416 -17.07 11.63 31.12
C THR A 416 -17.94 11.29 29.92
N PHE A 417 -17.92 10.02 29.54
CA PHE A 417 -18.62 9.45 28.40
C PHE A 417 -19.77 8.59 28.91
N PHE A 418 -20.96 8.69 28.31
CA PHE A 418 -22.14 8.00 28.81
C PHE A 418 -23.12 7.60 27.69
N VAL A 419 -24.01 6.65 27.99
CA VAL A 419 -24.84 5.98 26.96
C VAL A 419 -26.17 6.69 26.68
N ASP A 420 -26.81 7.27 27.69
CA ASP A 420 -28.15 7.88 27.63
C ASP A 420 -28.41 8.90 28.76
N TRP A 421 -29.50 9.67 28.63
CA TRP A 421 -29.93 10.67 29.61
C TRP A 421 -30.99 10.11 30.57
N VAL A 422 -30.71 8.96 31.19
CA VAL A 422 -31.64 8.26 32.10
C VAL A 422 -31.66 8.80 33.52
#